data_AF-A0AA35JGI5-F1
#
_entry.id   AF-A0AA35JGI5-F1
#
_cell.length_a   1.000
_cell.length_b   1.000
_cell.length_c   1.000
_cell.angle_alpha   90.00
_cell.angle_beta   90.00
_cell.angle_gamma   90.00
#
_symmetry.space_group_name_H-M   'P 1'
#
loop_
_entity.id
_entity.type
_entity.pdbx_description
1 polymer ?
#
loop_
_entity_poly.entity_id
_entity_poly.type
_entity_poly.pdbx_seq_one_letter_code
_entity_poly.pdbx_strand_id
1 'polypeptide(L)'
;MAHKKAGRRNHTKERENQEKFERSVTTNNTDNNRNQTKDKKLRAGLKKIDEQYKKAVSSAAATDYLLPESNGYLEPENELEKTFKVQQSEIKSSVDITTANKALDLSLKEFGPYHMNYAKNGTHLLITGRKGHVASMDWRKGQLRTELFLNETCHSATYLQNEQYFAVAQKKYTFIYDYEGTELHRLKQHIEARHLEFLPYHFLLASAGETGWLKYHDVSTGQLISELRTKAGPTTAMTQNPWNAVMHLGHSNGTVSLWSPSMPDPLVKLLSARGPVKSIAIDRSGYYMVTTGADKSMKIWDIRNFKQLHSIENLPTPGTNVSISDTGLLALSRGPHVTLWKDALKLSRDSKPCFGSMGGNPHRNTPYMSHLFAGNKVENMRFVPFEDLLGVGHQTGVTNLIVPGAGEANYDALELNPFETKKQRQEQEVRTLLNKLPADTITLDPNSIGSVDKRSSTIRLNAKDLAQVTVDASNKSKNNSDIPDVKPDVKGKNSGLRSFMRKKTQNVIDERKLRVQKQLHKEKNIRKRNQQIKEGVISEDHKDVVEEALSRFA
;
A
#
# COMPACT_ATOMS: atom_id res chain seq x y z
N MET A 1 21.17 62.13 -1.32
CA MET A 1 20.56 61.07 -0.48
C MET A 1 19.72 60.17 -1.36
N ALA A 2 20.26 59.04 -1.82
CA ALA A 2 19.52 58.04 -2.58
C ALA A 2 19.54 56.73 -1.79
N HIS A 3 18.45 56.44 -1.07
CA HIS A 3 18.26 55.16 -0.40
C HIS A 3 18.14 54.06 -1.45
N LYS A 4 19.21 53.27 -1.63
CA LYS A 4 19.14 51.95 -2.28
C LYS A 4 18.19 51.09 -1.46
N LYS A 5 16.96 50.90 -1.95
CA LYS A 5 16.07 49.81 -1.52
C LYS A 5 16.78 48.49 -1.84
N ALA A 6 17.48 47.94 -0.85
CA ALA A 6 17.92 46.56 -0.88
C ALA A 6 16.64 45.69 -0.95
N GLY A 7 16.32 45.21 -2.16
CA GLY A 7 15.30 44.20 -2.33
C GLY A 7 15.74 42.98 -1.51
N ARG A 8 15.12 42.77 -0.35
CA ARG A 8 15.17 41.50 0.38
C ARG A 8 14.62 40.44 -0.58
N ARG A 9 15.51 39.79 -1.34
CA ARG A 9 15.20 38.51 -1.96
C ARG A 9 14.87 37.58 -0.81
N ASN A 10 13.59 37.30 -0.62
CA ASN A 10 13.12 36.26 0.28
C ASN A 10 13.61 34.92 -0.30
N HIS A 11 14.87 34.60 -0.04
CA HIS A 11 15.37 33.25 -0.18
C HIS A 11 14.54 32.40 0.79
N THR A 12 13.66 31.58 0.24
CA THR A 12 13.01 30.51 0.99
C THR A 12 14.13 29.68 1.61
N LYS A 13 14.23 29.69 2.94
CA LYS A 13 15.24 28.93 3.67
C LYS A 13 15.00 27.44 3.40
N GLU A 14 15.96 26.77 2.80
CA GLU A 14 15.98 25.31 2.76
C GLU A 14 16.04 24.80 4.20
N ARG A 15 15.26 23.75 4.49
CA ARG A 15 15.20 23.10 5.81
C ARG A 15 15.56 21.63 5.61
N GLU A 16 16.28 21.07 6.57
CA GLU A 16 16.83 19.71 6.50
C GLU A 16 15.74 18.62 6.39
N ASN A 17 14.56 18.89 6.96
CA ASN A 17 13.42 17.97 7.02
C ASN A 17 12.40 18.17 5.87
N GLN A 18 12.72 18.95 4.82
CA GLN A 18 11.75 19.27 3.76
C GLN A 18 11.24 18.05 3.00
N GLU A 19 12.08 17.03 2.78
CA GLU A 19 11.74 15.85 1.99
C GLU A 19 10.48 15.12 2.50
N LYS A 20 10.23 15.12 3.82
CA LYS A 20 9.03 14.53 4.43
C LYS A 20 7.74 15.22 3.99
N PHE A 21 7.80 16.53 3.72
CA PHE A 21 6.66 17.37 3.36
C PHE A 21 6.54 17.61 1.84
N GLU A 22 7.50 17.14 1.06
CA GLU A 22 7.43 17.22 -0.39
C GLU A 22 6.33 16.31 -0.94
N ARG A 23 5.69 16.78 -2.01
CA ARG A 23 4.69 16.02 -2.77
C ARG A 23 5.25 15.70 -4.14
N SER A 24 5.18 14.42 -4.52
CA SER A 24 5.60 13.99 -5.84
C SER A 24 4.70 14.59 -6.93
N VAL A 25 5.32 15.05 -8.01
CA VAL A 25 4.64 15.61 -9.17
C VAL A 25 4.94 14.74 -10.38
N THR A 26 3.98 14.60 -11.28
CA THR A 26 4.17 13.87 -12.53
C THR A 26 5.21 14.58 -13.39
N THR A 27 6.31 13.89 -13.72
CA THR A 27 7.35 14.40 -14.60
C THR A 27 7.29 13.71 -15.95
N ASN A 28 7.55 14.47 -17.02
CA ASN A 28 7.81 13.90 -18.33
C ASN A 28 9.32 13.59 -18.41
N ASN A 29 9.69 12.44 -18.98
CA ASN A 29 11.10 12.05 -19.19
C ASN A 29 11.87 12.99 -20.15
N THR A 30 11.17 13.94 -20.78
CA THR A 30 11.72 14.96 -21.67
C THR A 30 11.81 16.31 -20.95
N ASP A 31 13.03 16.63 -20.51
CA ASP A 31 13.55 17.96 -20.14
C ASP A 31 13.18 18.61 -18.80
N ASN A 32 14.21 18.70 -17.95
CA ASN A 32 14.35 19.54 -16.76
C ASN A 32 14.54 21.05 -17.08
N ASN A 33 14.00 21.54 -18.20
CA ASN A 33 14.28 22.91 -18.66
C ASN A 33 13.22 23.92 -18.19
N ARG A 34 13.60 24.77 -17.25
CA ARG A 34 12.83 25.90 -16.68
C ARG A 34 12.41 27.00 -17.69
N ASN A 35 12.32 26.69 -18.98
CA ASN A 35 11.86 27.56 -20.08
C ASN A 35 10.77 26.88 -20.95
N GLN A 36 9.85 26.11 -20.36
CA GLN A 36 8.98 25.20 -21.12
C GLN A 36 7.89 25.87 -22.00
N THR A 37 7.34 27.03 -21.61
CA THR A 37 6.19 27.63 -22.33
C THR A 37 6.45 29.02 -22.89
N LYS A 38 5.98 29.25 -24.13
CA LYS A 38 6.02 30.54 -24.82
C LYS A 38 4.93 31.51 -24.34
N ASP A 39 3.86 31.01 -23.72
CA ASP A 39 2.80 31.86 -23.19
C ASP A 39 3.26 32.58 -21.92
N LYS A 40 3.31 33.92 -21.99
CA LYS A 40 3.75 34.79 -20.90
C LYS A 40 2.84 34.67 -19.67
N LYS A 41 1.51 34.54 -19.86
CA LYS A 41 0.55 34.48 -18.74
C LYS A 41 0.65 33.13 -18.03
N LEU A 42 0.65 32.03 -18.79
CA LEU A 42 0.85 30.70 -18.22
C LEU A 42 2.19 30.57 -17.51
N ARG A 43 3.28 31.10 -18.11
CA ARG A 43 4.61 31.10 -17.50
C ARG A 43 4.63 31.83 -16.15
N ALA A 44 4.01 33.01 -16.07
CA ALA A 44 3.90 33.75 -14.82
C ALA A 44 3.04 33.03 -13.78
N GLY A 45 1.95 32.39 -14.21
CA GLY A 45 1.08 31.58 -13.37
C GLY A 45 1.79 30.37 -12.76
N LEU A 46 2.49 29.57 -13.58
CA LEU A 46 3.27 28.42 -13.13
C LEU A 46 4.36 28.83 -12.14
N LYS A 47 5.10 29.90 -12.44
CA LYS A 47 6.12 30.42 -11.51
C LYS A 47 5.51 30.81 -10.16
N LYS A 48 4.33 31.43 -10.13
CA LYS A 48 3.63 31.78 -8.89
C LYS A 48 3.22 30.54 -8.11
N ILE A 49 2.74 29.50 -8.78
CA ILE A 49 2.38 28.22 -8.16
C ILE A 49 3.62 27.57 -7.53
N ASP A 50 4.75 27.54 -8.25
CA ASP A 50 6.01 26.99 -7.74
C ASP A 50 6.52 27.77 -6.51
N GLU A 51 6.44 29.10 -6.55
CA GLU A 51 6.81 29.96 -5.41
C GLU A 51 5.89 29.72 -4.21
N GLN A 52 4.59 29.52 -4.43
CA GLN A 52 3.63 29.19 -3.37
C GLN A 52 3.90 27.80 -2.79
N TYR A 53 4.17 26.80 -3.64
CA TYR A 53 4.50 25.45 -3.23
C TYR A 53 5.76 25.44 -2.35
N LYS A 54 6.85 26.07 -2.78
CA LYS A 54 8.10 26.16 -1.99
C LYS A 54 7.89 26.85 -0.64
N LYS A 55 7.09 27.93 -0.61
CA LYS A 55 6.73 28.61 0.64
C LYS A 55 5.92 27.71 1.55
N ALA A 56 4.92 27.00 1.02
CA ALA A 56 4.06 26.11 1.78
C ALA A 56 4.84 24.93 2.38
N VAL A 57 5.70 24.27 1.59
CA VAL A 57 6.58 23.19 2.07
C VAL A 57 7.51 23.71 3.17
N SER A 58 8.17 24.85 2.93
CA SER A 58 9.08 25.42 3.93
C SER A 58 8.36 25.85 5.21
N SER A 59 7.11 26.34 5.14
CA SER A 59 6.35 26.71 6.34
C SER A 59 5.83 25.48 7.08
N ALA A 60 5.38 24.45 6.35
CA ALA A 60 4.93 23.19 6.95
C ALA A 60 6.08 22.45 7.65
N ALA A 61 7.26 22.41 7.03
CA ALA A 61 8.45 21.81 7.64
C ALA A 61 8.92 22.58 8.89
N ALA A 62 8.58 23.86 9.03
CA ALA A 62 8.89 24.64 10.23
C ALA A 62 7.96 24.30 11.42
N THR A 63 6.85 23.59 11.18
CA THR A 63 5.95 23.12 12.23
C THR A 63 6.61 22.09 13.15
N ASP A 64 7.68 21.43 12.70
CA ASP A 64 8.43 20.49 13.55
C ASP A 64 8.99 21.16 14.83
N TYR A 65 9.25 22.47 14.82
CA TYR A 65 9.63 23.20 16.04
C TYR A 65 8.48 23.40 17.04
N LEU A 66 7.24 23.28 16.58
CA LEU A 66 6.03 23.44 17.40
C LEU A 66 5.52 22.10 17.95
N LEU A 67 6.17 20.98 17.59
CA LEU A 67 5.79 19.67 18.10
C LEU A 67 6.08 19.61 19.61
N PRO A 68 5.07 19.30 20.45
CA PRO A 68 5.21 19.38 21.89
C PRO A 68 6.07 18.26 22.49
N GLU A 69 5.98 17.04 21.93
CA GLU A 69 6.54 15.84 22.54
C GLU A 69 7.69 15.26 21.71
N SER A 70 8.58 14.51 22.38
CA SER A 70 9.63 13.72 21.73
C SER A 70 9.24 12.25 21.69
N ASN A 71 9.69 11.53 20.66
CA ASN A 71 9.54 10.08 20.61
C ASN A 71 10.41 9.41 21.69
N GLY A 72 9.90 8.31 22.25
CA GLY A 72 10.65 7.48 23.19
C GLY A 72 11.78 6.71 22.51
N TYR A 73 12.69 6.19 23.33
CA TYR A 73 13.78 5.33 22.87
C TYR A 73 14.30 4.43 24.00
N LEU A 74 15.08 3.43 23.62
CA LEU A 74 15.87 2.59 24.52
C LEU A 74 17.23 2.43 23.83
N GLU A 75 18.27 2.88 24.48
CA GLU A 75 19.63 2.82 23.96
C GLU A 75 20.54 2.14 24.98
N PRO A 76 21.49 1.32 24.54
CA PRO A 76 22.47 0.74 25.45
C PRO A 76 23.47 1.83 25.86
N GLU A 77 23.74 1.96 27.15
CA GLU A 77 24.75 2.92 27.64
C GLU A 77 26.17 2.40 27.36
N ASN A 78 26.34 1.08 27.34
CA ASN A 78 27.63 0.44 27.19
C ASN A 78 27.59 -0.77 26.23
N GLU A 79 28.73 -1.17 25.69
CA GLU A 79 28.81 -2.27 24.70
C GLU A 79 28.40 -3.63 25.27
N LEU A 80 28.59 -3.84 26.58
CA LEU A 80 28.19 -5.07 27.28
C LEU A 80 26.67 -5.19 27.42
N GLU A 81 25.98 -4.05 27.53
CA GLU A 81 24.54 -3.99 27.63
C GLU A 81 23.92 -4.17 26.23
N LYS A 82 22.98 -5.10 26.14
CA LYS A 82 22.27 -5.38 24.90
C LYS A 82 20.80 -5.12 25.12
N THR A 83 20.23 -4.25 24.31
CA THR A 83 18.83 -3.81 24.42
C THR A 83 17.85 -4.98 24.41
N PHE A 84 18.14 -6.06 23.67
CA PHE A 84 17.28 -7.25 23.61
C PHE A 84 17.25 -8.14 24.85
N LYS A 85 18.13 -7.91 25.83
CA LYS A 85 18.15 -8.60 27.12
C LYS A 85 17.37 -7.86 28.21
N VAL A 86 17.00 -6.60 27.98
CA VAL A 86 16.26 -5.78 28.94
C VAL A 86 14.90 -6.40 29.21
N GLN A 87 14.57 -6.58 30.47
CA GLN A 87 13.34 -7.25 30.89
C GLN A 87 12.17 -6.26 31.03
N GLN A 88 10.94 -6.72 30.85
CA GLN A 88 9.76 -5.87 31.03
C GLN A 88 9.60 -5.36 32.47
N SER A 89 10.02 -6.14 33.48
CA SER A 89 10.02 -5.69 34.88
C SER A 89 10.98 -4.52 35.12
N GLU A 90 12.14 -4.55 34.46
CA GLU A 90 13.15 -3.49 34.52
C GLU A 90 12.64 -2.21 33.83
N ILE A 91 12.02 -2.35 32.65
CA ILE A 91 11.39 -1.20 31.97
C ILE A 91 10.31 -0.58 32.85
N LYS A 92 9.44 -1.41 33.46
CA LYS A 92 8.38 -0.93 34.38
C LYS A 92 8.92 -0.17 35.59
N SER A 93 10.11 -0.51 36.09
CA SER A 93 10.75 0.23 37.19
C SER A 93 11.43 1.52 36.75
N SER A 94 11.86 1.60 35.49
CA SER A 94 12.60 2.76 34.95
C SER A 94 11.70 3.83 34.34
N VAL A 95 10.49 3.49 33.91
CA VAL A 95 9.51 4.44 33.38
C VAL A 95 8.64 5.04 34.47
N ASP A 96 7.92 6.10 34.13
CA ASP A 96 6.99 6.75 35.04
C ASP A 96 5.79 5.84 35.38
N ILE A 97 5.16 6.12 36.52
CA ILE A 97 4.04 5.33 37.05
C ILE A 97 2.87 5.27 36.06
N THR A 98 2.65 6.33 35.26
CA THR A 98 1.51 6.35 34.32
C THR A 98 1.72 5.35 33.19
N THR A 99 2.92 5.27 32.62
CA THR A 99 3.28 4.29 31.59
C THR A 99 3.32 2.88 32.17
N ALA A 100 3.86 2.72 33.39
CA ALA A 100 3.87 1.43 34.09
C ALA A 100 2.45 0.86 34.31
N ASN A 101 1.49 1.73 34.67
CA ASN A 101 0.08 1.34 34.86
C ASN A 101 -0.63 0.96 33.55
N LYS A 102 -0.23 1.56 32.42
CA LYS A 102 -0.77 1.22 31.09
C LYS A 102 -0.32 -0.15 30.58
N ALA A 103 0.77 -0.68 31.14
CA ALA A 103 1.26 -2.03 30.86
C ALA A 103 0.43 -3.11 31.58
N LEU A 104 -0.85 -3.15 31.25
CA LEU A 104 -1.85 -4.05 31.79
C LEU A 104 -1.58 -5.51 31.44
N ASP A 105 -2.03 -6.41 32.31
CA ASP A 105 -2.06 -7.85 32.09
C ASP A 105 -3.41 -8.40 32.58
N LEU A 106 -4.25 -8.83 31.64
CA LEU A 106 -5.57 -9.39 31.90
C LEU A 106 -5.49 -10.91 31.80
N SER A 107 -5.56 -11.60 32.94
CA SER A 107 -5.51 -13.06 33.01
C SER A 107 -6.90 -13.67 32.86
N LEU A 108 -7.26 -14.05 31.63
CA LEU A 108 -8.55 -14.65 31.26
C LEU A 108 -8.32 -16.07 30.73
N LYS A 109 -8.42 -17.08 31.60
CA LYS A 109 -8.01 -18.46 31.29
C LYS A 109 -9.09 -19.31 30.63
N GLU A 110 -10.36 -18.93 30.76
CA GLU A 110 -11.49 -19.81 30.46
C GLU A 110 -11.87 -19.84 28.96
N PHE A 111 -11.85 -18.68 28.29
CA PHE A 111 -12.43 -18.49 26.95
C PHE A 111 -11.41 -18.30 25.81
N GLY A 112 -10.12 -18.42 26.11
CA GLY A 112 -9.04 -18.15 25.14
C GLY A 112 -8.92 -19.19 24.00
N PRO A 113 -8.07 -18.91 22.99
CA PRO A 113 -7.19 -17.74 22.85
C PRO A 113 -7.92 -16.44 22.52
N TYR A 114 -7.30 -15.31 22.87
CA TYR A 114 -7.86 -13.97 22.68
C TYR A 114 -7.24 -13.26 21.46
N HIS A 115 -8.09 -12.84 20.53
CA HIS A 115 -7.74 -11.86 19.50
C HIS A 115 -8.10 -10.46 20.00
N MET A 116 -7.14 -9.54 19.95
CA MET A 116 -7.30 -8.16 20.41
C MET A 116 -7.28 -7.13 19.28
N ASN A 117 -7.94 -6.00 19.48
CA ASN A 117 -7.92 -4.87 18.56
C ASN A 117 -8.09 -3.55 19.33
N TYR A 118 -7.35 -2.51 18.95
CA TYR A 118 -7.45 -1.19 19.54
C TYR A 118 -8.32 -0.29 18.67
N ALA A 119 -9.04 0.65 19.30
CA ALA A 119 -9.59 1.79 18.60
C ALA A 119 -8.44 2.62 17.99
N LYS A 120 -8.69 3.35 16.90
CA LYS A 120 -7.64 4.08 16.16
C LYS A 120 -6.99 5.21 16.96
N ASN A 121 -7.72 5.76 17.92
CA ASN A 121 -7.23 6.76 18.88
C ASN A 121 -6.47 6.13 20.07
N GLY A 122 -6.43 4.80 20.18
CA GLY A 122 -5.78 4.06 21.26
C GLY A 122 -6.53 4.05 22.59
N THR A 123 -7.75 4.61 22.67
CA THR A 123 -8.48 4.75 23.95
C THR A 123 -9.17 3.47 24.40
N HIS A 124 -9.80 2.75 23.47
CA HIS A 124 -10.59 1.55 23.76
C HIS A 124 -9.91 0.30 23.22
N LEU A 125 -10.04 -0.78 23.97
CA LEU A 125 -9.54 -2.12 23.66
C LEU A 125 -10.74 -3.04 23.45
N LEU A 126 -10.71 -3.80 22.37
CA LEU A 126 -11.68 -4.84 22.04
C LEU A 126 -10.97 -6.18 22.08
N ILE A 127 -11.49 -7.09 22.91
CA ILE A 127 -10.95 -8.45 23.04
C ILE A 127 -12.01 -9.46 22.64
N THR A 128 -11.57 -10.54 22.00
CA THR A 128 -12.43 -11.64 21.56
C THR A 128 -11.79 -12.97 21.88
N GLY A 129 -12.35 -13.68 22.85
CA GLY A 129 -12.01 -15.06 23.17
C GLY A 129 -12.62 -16.02 22.15
N ARG A 130 -11.86 -17.03 21.74
CA ARG A 130 -12.29 -18.04 20.77
C ARG A 130 -13.57 -18.77 21.16
N LYS A 131 -13.90 -18.88 22.45
CA LYS A 131 -15.11 -19.56 22.94
C LYS A 131 -16.36 -18.67 23.04
N GLY A 132 -16.28 -17.40 22.66
CA GLY A 132 -17.45 -16.51 22.57
C GLY A 132 -17.48 -15.36 23.57
N HIS A 133 -16.46 -15.21 24.42
CA HIS A 133 -16.30 -14.02 25.27
C HIS A 133 -15.84 -12.84 24.42
N VAL A 134 -16.58 -11.74 24.42
CA VAL A 134 -16.18 -10.50 23.75
C VAL A 134 -16.35 -9.35 24.73
N ALA A 135 -15.33 -8.50 24.84
CA ALA A 135 -15.38 -7.35 25.75
C ALA A 135 -14.77 -6.10 25.12
N SER A 136 -15.46 -4.98 25.30
CA SER A 136 -15.04 -3.63 24.91
C SER A 136 -14.82 -2.81 26.17
N MET A 137 -13.64 -2.21 26.31
CA MET A 137 -13.26 -1.47 27.51
C MET A 137 -12.38 -0.26 27.21
N ASP A 138 -12.55 0.82 27.97
CA ASP A 138 -11.54 1.87 28.11
C ASP A 138 -10.44 1.30 29.02
N TRP A 139 -9.43 0.74 28.38
CA TRP A 139 -8.38 -0.03 29.05
C TRP A 139 -7.45 0.85 29.88
N ARG A 140 -7.37 2.16 29.56
CA ARG A 140 -6.55 3.13 30.31
C ARG A 140 -7.19 3.49 31.65
N LYS A 141 -8.52 3.62 31.66
CA LYS A 141 -9.29 3.93 32.88
C LYS A 141 -9.74 2.69 33.64
N GLY A 142 -9.61 1.50 33.06
CA GLY A 142 -10.15 0.26 33.61
C GLY A 142 -11.68 0.21 33.57
N GLN A 143 -12.32 0.98 32.68
CA GLN A 143 -13.77 1.02 32.56
C GLN A 143 -14.23 0.05 31.48
N LEU A 144 -14.83 -1.07 31.90
CA LEU A 144 -15.53 -1.97 31.02
C LEU A 144 -16.81 -1.31 30.51
N ARG A 145 -17.02 -1.30 29.19
CA ARG A 145 -18.26 -0.78 28.59
C ARG A 145 -19.20 -1.90 28.20
N THR A 146 -18.69 -2.94 27.56
CA THR A 146 -19.47 -4.12 27.18
C THR A 146 -18.73 -5.39 27.52
N GLU A 147 -19.48 -6.37 27.99
CA GLU A 147 -19.02 -7.74 28.11
C GLU A 147 -20.18 -8.66 27.71
N LEU A 148 -19.91 -9.51 26.74
CA LEU A 148 -20.90 -10.37 26.12
C LEU A 148 -20.35 -11.79 25.98
N PHE A 149 -21.22 -12.77 26.21
CA PHE A 149 -20.93 -14.19 26.07
C PHE A 149 -21.83 -14.77 24.97
N LEU A 150 -21.28 -14.90 23.77
CA LEU A 150 -22.02 -15.28 22.57
C LEU A 150 -22.22 -16.80 22.44
N ASN A 151 -21.58 -17.60 23.30
CA ASN A 151 -21.65 -19.07 23.33
C ASN A 151 -21.37 -19.77 21.99
N GLU A 152 -20.76 -19.08 21.04
CA GLU A 152 -20.26 -19.63 19.80
C GLU A 152 -18.84 -19.14 19.50
N THR A 153 -18.21 -19.77 18.51
CA THR A 153 -16.81 -19.49 18.20
C THR A 153 -16.65 -18.11 17.57
N CYS A 154 -15.96 -17.21 18.26
CA CYS A 154 -15.59 -15.91 17.72
C CYS A 154 -14.16 -15.94 17.16
N HIS A 155 -13.96 -15.31 16.00
CA HIS A 155 -12.69 -15.34 15.30
C HIS A 155 -11.91 -14.04 15.42
N SER A 156 -12.56 -12.92 15.12
CA SER A 156 -11.95 -11.60 15.13
C SER A 156 -13.01 -10.54 15.38
N ALA A 157 -12.61 -9.39 15.91
CA ALA A 157 -13.46 -8.23 15.96
C ALA A 157 -12.68 -6.95 15.68
N THR A 158 -13.40 -5.94 15.23
CA THR A 158 -12.88 -4.60 14.97
C THR A 158 -13.89 -3.55 15.40
N TYR A 159 -13.38 -2.44 15.92
CA TYR A 159 -14.17 -1.21 15.94
C TYR A 159 -14.44 -0.74 14.51
N LEU A 160 -15.52 0.01 14.36
CA LEU A 160 -15.86 0.70 13.13
C LEU A 160 -15.23 2.09 13.16
N GLN A 161 -16.02 3.16 12.99
CA GLN A 161 -15.51 4.53 13.04
C GLN A 161 -15.11 4.96 14.46
N ASN A 162 -15.89 4.54 15.46
CA ASN A 162 -15.74 4.92 16.87
C ASN A 162 -15.78 3.68 17.76
N GLU A 163 -15.51 3.87 19.05
CA GLU A 163 -15.73 2.87 20.09
C GLU A 163 -17.21 2.48 20.26
N GLN A 164 -18.11 3.27 19.66
CA GLN A 164 -19.54 3.08 19.80
C GLN A 164 -20.06 1.86 19.05
N TYR A 165 -19.36 1.42 18.01
CA TYR A 165 -19.78 0.27 17.22
C TYR A 165 -18.62 -0.66 16.98
N PHE A 166 -18.87 -1.95 17.14
CA PHE A 166 -17.88 -2.97 16.83
C PHE A 166 -18.52 -4.13 16.08
N ALA A 167 -17.76 -4.67 15.12
CA ALA A 167 -18.14 -5.83 14.35
C ALA A 167 -17.40 -7.06 14.87
N VAL A 168 -18.13 -8.16 15.09
CA VAL A 168 -17.60 -9.45 15.54
C VAL A 168 -17.85 -10.49 14.46
N ALA A 169 -16.79 -11.14 14.00
CA ALA A 169 -16.87 -12.32 13.16
C ALA A 169 -17.09 -13.55 14.06
N GLN A 170 -18.34 -14.01 14.11
CA GLN A 170 -18.68 -15.21 14.85
C GLN A 170 -18.54 -16.46 13.96
N LYS A 171 -19.20 -17.58 14.31
CA LYS A 171 -18.97 -18.87 13.67
C LYS A 171 -19.32 -18.84 12.18
N LYS A 172 -20.45 -18.24 11.82
CA LYS A 172 -20.95 -18.19 10.44
C LYS A 172 -21.14 -16.79 9.90
N TYR A 173 -21.72 -15.88 10.68
CA TYR A 173 -22.04 -14.53 10.21
C TYR A 173 -21.22 -13.49 10.97
N THR A 174 -21.03 -12.34 10.33
CA THR A 174 -20.53 -11.15 11.02
C THR A 174 -21.70 -10.41 11.65
N PHE A 175 -21.55 -10.03 12.91
CA PHE A 175 -22.51 -9.25 13.67
C PHE A 175 -21.94 -7.87 14.00
N ILE A 176 -22.80 -6.86 14.07
CA ILE A 176 -22.45 -5.51 14.52
C ILE A 176 -23.22 -5.22 15.80
N TYR A 177 -22.50 -4.70 16.78
CA TYR A 177 -23.01 -4.35 18.10
C TYR A 177 -22.86 -2.86 18.37
N ASP A 178 -23.74 -2.34 19.22
CA ASP A 178 -23.63 -1.01 19.80
C ASP A 178 -22.67 -0.98 21.00
N TYR A 179 -22.43 0.21 21.56
CA TYR A 179 -21.49 0.49 22.64
C TYR A 179 -21.86 -0.14 23.97
N GLU A 180 -23.11 -0.58 24.12
CA GLU A 180 -23.65 -1.32 25.26
C GLU A 180 -23.65 -2.84 25.04
N GLY A 181 -23.37 -3.29 23.81
CA GLY A 181 -23.34 -4.71 23.44
C GLY A 181 -24.67 -5.24 22.91
N THR A 182 -25.63 -4.37 22.60
CA THR A 182 -26.86 -4.75 21.90
C THR A 182 -26.56 -5.06 20.43
N GLU A 183 -27.15 -6.16 19.92
CA GLU A 183 -26.99 -6.56 18.52
C GLU A 183 -27.77 -5.61 17.62
N LEU A 184 -27.07 -4.92 16.72
CA LEU A 184 -27.68 -4.03 15.73
C LEU A 184 -27.97 -4.78 14.43
N HIS A 185 -26.97 -5.50 13.92
CA HIS A 185 -27.05 -6.14 12.61
C HIS A 185 -26.43 -7.53 12.59
N ARG A 186 -27.10 -8.44 11.87
CA ARG A 186 -26.54 -9.72 11.43
C ARG A 186 -26.34 -9.71 9.93
N LEU A 187 -25.08 -9.66 9.48
CA LEU A 187 -24.70 -9.57 8.08
C LEU A 187 -24.76 -10.96 7.41
N LYS A 188 -25.89 -11.27 6.76
CA LYS A 188 -26.13 -12.57 6.10
C LYS A 188 -25.16 -12.87 4.95
N GLN A 189 -24.61 -11.83 4.32
CA GLN A 189 -23.72 -11.95 3.19
C GLN A 189 -22.29 -12.32 3.64
N HIS A 190 -21.87 -11.92 4.84
CA HIS A 190 -20.51 -12.13 5.34
C HIS A 190 -20.40 -13.53 5.97
N ILE A 191 -20.28 -14.54 5.13
CA ILE A 191 -20.23 -15.95 5.53
C ILE A 191 -18.79 -16.35 5.88
N GLU A 192 -18.63 -16.92 7.08
CA GLU A 192 -17.39 -17.49 7.63
C GLU A 192 -16.19 -16.52 7.57
N ALA A 193 -16.42 -15.27 7.96
CA ALA A 193 -15.36 -14.29 8.11
C ALA A 193 -14.38 -14.72 9.21
N ARG A 194 -13.09 -14.61 8.93
CA ARG A 194 -11.99 -14.83 9.91
C ARG A 194 -11.22 -13.55 10.19
N HIS A 195 -11.24 -12.63 9.24
CA HIS A 195 -10.57 -11.34 9.32
C HIS A 195 -11.58 -10.23 9.02
N LEU A 196 -11.55 -9.20 9.86
CA LEU A 196 -12.33 -7.99 9.71
C LEU A 196 -11.38 -6.79 9.81
N GLU A 197 -11.47 -5.88 8.86
CA GLU A 197 -10.74 -4.62 8.90
C GLU A 197 -11.62 -3.46 8.43
N PHE A 198 -11.58 -2.38 9.19
CA PHE A 198 -12.39 -1.20 8.92
C PHE A 198 -11.57 -0.07 8.29
N LEU A 199 -11.97 0.35 7.09
CA LEU A 199 -11.41 1.47 6.34
C LEU A 199 -12.09 2.76 6.82
N PRO A 200 -11.40 3.63 7.58
CA PRO A 200 -12.04 4.72 8.31
C PRO A 200 -12.55 5.82 7.39
N TYR A 201 -11.70 6.29 6.46
CA TYR A 201 -12.03 7.40 5.57
C TYR A 201 -13.12 7.05 4.55
N HIS A 202 -13.33 5.75 4.27
CA HIS A 202 -14.31 5.26 3.31
C HIS A 202 -15.55 4.64 3.98
N PHE A 203 -15.55 4.49 5.31
CA PHE A 203 -16.61 3.81 6.08
C PHE A 203 -16.91 2.38 5.60
N LEU A 204 -15.87 1.64 5.18
CA LEU A 204 -16.03 0.27 4.68
C LEU A 204 -15.55 -0.76 5.70
N LEU A 205 -16.38 -1.73 5.99
CA LEU A 205 -15.98 -2.97 6.64
C LEU A 205 -15.58 -3.98 5.56
N ALA A 206 -14.29 -4.28 5.50
CA ALA A 206 -13.76 -5.34 4.66
C ALA A 206 -13.71 -6.64 5.45
N SER A 207 -14.24 -7.72 4.87
CA SER A 207 -14.19 -9.05 5.48
C SER A 207 -13.62 -10.09 4.53
N ALA A 208 -12.80 -11.00 5.08
CA ALA A 208 -12.35 -12.19 4.39
C ALA A 208 -12.28 -13.39 5.35
N GLY A 209 -12.29 -14.60 4.82
CA GLY A 209 -12.27 -15.81 5.63
C GLY A 209 -12.18 -17.10 4.83
N GLU A 210 -12.94 -18.11 5.24
CA GLU A 210 -12.78 -19.48 4.69
C GLU A 210 -13.35 -19.65 3.28
N THR A 211 -14.32 -18.81 2.90
CA THR A 211 -15.03 -18.93 1.62
C THR A 211 -14.19 -18.52 0.40
N GLY A 212 -13.06 -17.83 0.58
CA GLY A 212 -12.26 -17.29 -0.53
C GLY A 212 -12.91 -16.11 -1.25
N TRP A 213 -13.72 -15.35 -0.53
CA TRP A 213 -14.31 -14.10 -0.99
C TRP A 213 -13.82 -12.94 -0.13
N LEU A 214 -13.58 -11.80 -0.78
CA LEU A 214 -13.38 -10.52 -0.13
C LEU A 214 -14.65 -9.69 -0.33
N LYS A 215 -15.24 -9.23 0.77
CA LYS A 215 -16.47 -8.44 0.74
C LYS A 215 -16.23 -7.07 1.36
N TYR A 216 -16.71 -6.03 0.69
CA TYR A 216 -16.70 -4.66 1.19
C TYR A 216 -18.13 -4.23 1.50
N HIS A 217 -18.38 -3.91 2.76
CA HIS A 217 -19.68 -3.47 3.24
C HIS A 217 -19.59 -2.03 3.71
N ASP A 218 -20.47 -1.19 3.21
CA ASP A 218 -20.60 0.19 3.63
C ASP A 218 -21.36 0.26 4.96
N VAL A 219 -20.67 0.66 6.01
CA VAL A 219 -21.26 0.75 7.35
C VAL A 219 -22.23 1.92 7.46
N SER A 220 -22.03 3.00 6.70
CA SER A 220 -22.88 4.18 6.84
C SER A 220 -24.22 4.02 6.11
N THR A 221 -24.22 3.37 4.95
CA THR A 221 -25.44 3.14 4.14
C THR A 221 -26.05 1.76 4.36
N GLY A 222 -25.30 0.82 4.96
CA GLY A 222 -25.71 -0.57 5.16
C GLY A 222 -25.68 -1.41 3.87
N GLN A 223 -25.09 -0.89 2.80
CA GLN A 223 -25.06 -1.57 1.50
C GLN A 223 -23.79 -2.39 1.31
N LEU A 224 -23.93 -3.57 0.71
CA LEU A 224 -22.78 -4.34 0.24
C LEU A 224 -22.28 -3.75 -1.08
N ILE A 225 -21.07 -3.21 -1.08
CA ILE A 225 -20.50 -2.52 -2.26
C ILE A 225 -19.95 -3.53 -3.26
N SER A 226 -19.14 -4.48 -2.79
CA SER A 226 -18.47 -5.41 -3.69
C SER A 226 -18.24 -6.78 -3.06
N GLU A 227 -18.34 -7.80 -3.92
CA GLU A 227 -18.01 -9.19 -3.62
C GLU A 227 -16.97 -9.67 -4.63
N LEU A 228 -15.73 -9.85 -4.17
CA LEU A 228 -14.60 -10.17 -5.03
C LEU A 228 -14.16 -11.62 -4.79
N ARG A 229 -14.07 -12.41 -5.86
CA ARG A 229 -13.58 -13.80 -5.79
C ARG A 229 -12.05 -13.80 -5.76
N THR A 230 -11.47 -14.28 -4.66
CA THR A 230 -9.99 -14.37 -4.57
C THR A 230 -9.41 -15.45 -5.48
N LYS A 231 -10.20 -16.50 -5.79
CA LYS A 231 -9.83 -17.66 -6.62
C LYS A 231 -8.58 -18.40 -6.11
N ALA A 232 -8.23 -18.25 -4.83
CA ALA A 232 -7.02 -18.81 -4.23
C ALA A 232 -7.30 -19.62 -2.94
N GLY A 233 -8.56 -19.96 -2.69
CA GLY A 233 -9.00 -20.68 -1.49
C GLY A 233 -9.20 -19.76 -0.28
N PRO A 234 -9.16 -20.30 0.94
CA PRO A 234 -9.37 -19.52 2.16
C PRO A 234 -8.25 -18.48 2.36
N THR A 235 -8.62 -17.30 2.82
CA THR A 235 -7.65 -16.24 3.11
C THR A 235 -7.00 -16.52 4.46
N THR A 236 -5.67 -16.57 4.50
CA THR A 236 -4.90 -16.92 5.70
C THR A 236 -4.45 -15.70 6.49
N ALA A 237 -4.32 -14.55 5.83
CA ALA A 237 -3.99 -13.26 6.43
C ALA A 237 -4.65 -12.13 5.65
N MET A 238 -4.94 -11.04 6.34
CA MET A 238 -5.55 -9.84 5.76
C MET A 238 -4.99 -8.62 6.48
N THR A 239 -4.55 -7.63 5.71
CA THR A 239 -4.19 -6.32 6.26
C THR A 239 -4.54 -5.17 5.32
N GLN A 240 -4.96 -4.05 5.89
CA GLN A 240 -5.24 -2.81 5.17
C GLN A 240 -3.95 -2.03 4.99
N ASN A 241 -3.74 -1.44 3.81
CA ASN A 241 -2.77 -0.35 3.69
C ASN A 241 -3.38 0.97 4.20
N PRO A 242 -2.81 1.60 5.26
CA PRO A 242 -3.35 2.85 5.79
C PRO A 242 -3.26 4.03 4.81
N TRP A 243 -2.31 3.99 3.86
CA TRP A 243 -2.06 5.07 2.90
C TRP A 243 -3.11 5.14 1.79
N ASN A 244 -3.46 4.00 1.17
CA ASN A 244 -4.31 3.95 -0.02
C ASN A 244 -5.59 3.12 0.14
N ALA A 245 -5.80 2.53 1.33
CA ALA A 245 -6.95 1.68 1.66
C ALA A 245 -7.09 0.39 0.82
N VAL A 246 -6.06 0.00 0.08
CA VAL A 246 -6.01 -1.28 -0.64
C VAL A 246 -5.80 -2.43 0.34
N MET A 247 -6.56 -3.52 0.16
CA MET A 247 -6.50 -4.69 1.03
C MET A 247 -5.45 -5.68 0.52
N HIS A 248 -4.57 -6.12 1.41
CA HIS A 248 -3.55 -7.11 1.13
C HIS A 248 -3.98 -8.44 1.73
N LEU A 249 -4.28 -9.40 0.87
CA LEU A 249 -4.71 -10.74 1.27
C LEU A 249 -3.59 -11.75 1.07
N GLY A 250 -3.29 -12.51 2.10
CA GLY A 250 -2.40 -13.65 2.07
C GLY A 250 -3.18 -14.93 1.80
N HIS A 251 -2.63 -15.75 0.90
CA HIS A 251 -3.24 -17.01 0.47
C HIS A 251 -2.42 -18.21 0.86
N SER A 252 -3.03 -19.39 0.77
CA SER A 252 -2.37 -20.66 1.08
C SER A 252 -1.24 -21.04 0.12
N ASN A 253 -1.25 -20.51 -1.09
CA ASN A 253 -0.22 -20.72 -2.11
C ASN A 253 1.04 -19.84 -1.95
N GLY A 254 1.12 -19.05 -0.86
CA GLY A 254 2.24 -18.14 -0.61
C GLY A 254 2.21 -16.83 -1.38
N THR A 255 1.13 -16.56 -2.12
CA THR A 255 0.93 -15.29 -2.79
C THR A 255 0.23 -14.29 -1.87
N VAL A 256 0.63 -13.02 -1.98
CA VAL A 256 -0.08 -11.86 -1.45
C VAL A 256 -0.73 -11.15 -2.62
N SER A 257 -2.04 -10.91 -2.54
CA SER A 257 -2.78 -10.18 -3.57
C SER A 257 -3.32 -8.87 -3.02
N LEU A 258 -3.21 -7.81 -3.81
CA LEU A 258 -3.70 -6.47 -3.48
C LEU A 258 -5.07 -6.25 -4.14
N TRP A 259 -6.05 -5.76 -3.37
CA TRP A 259 -7.44 -5.62 -3.80
C TRP A 259 -7.99 -4.22 -3.57
N SER A 260 -8.71 -3.73 -4.58
CA SER A 260 -9.57 -2.56 -4.51
C SER A 260 -11.00 -2.99 -4.81
N PRO A 261 -12.03 -2.38 -4.18
CA PRO A 261 -13.43 -2.70 -4.48
C PRO A 261 -13.83 -2.41 -5.92
N SER A 262 -13.12 -1.53 -6.64
CA SER A 262 -13.46 -1.11 -8.00
C SER A 262 -13.14 -2.15 -9.07
N MET A 263 -12.28 -3.13 -8.79
CA MET A 263 -11.85 -4.15 -9.76
C MET A 263 -12.15 -5.57 -9.28
N PRO A 264 -12.72 -6.44 -10.15
CA PRO A 264 -13.03 -7.84 -9.80
C PRO A 264 -11.80 -8.75 -9.74
N ASP A 265 -10.68 -8.32 -10.34
CA ASP A 265 -9.40 -9.02 -10.31
C ASP A 265 -8.42 -8.25 -9.40
N PRO A 266 -7.44 -8.92 -8.80
CA PRO A 266 -6.49 -8.26 -7.91
C PRO A 266 -5.60 -7.29 -8.69
N LEU A 267 -5.33 -6.13 -8.09
CA LEU A 267 -4.46 -5.09 -8.64
C LEU A 267 -3.04 -5.62 -8.90
N VAL A 268 -2.51 -6.37 -7.93
CA VAL A 268 -1.16 -6.94 -7.96
C VAL A 268 -1.18 -8.30 -7.26
N LYS A 269 -0.37 -9.24 -7.76
CA LYS A 269 -0.05 -10.50 -7.08
C LYS A 269 1.46 -10.57 -6.85
N LEU A 270 1.85 -10.69 -5.58
CA LEU A 270 3.24 -10.82 -5.12
C LEU A 270 3.47 -12.25 -4.64
N LEU A 271 4.50 -12.92 -5.16
CA LEU A 271 4.91 -14.22 -4.63
C LEU A 271 5.78 -13.98 -3.39
N SER A 272 5.16 -14.06 -2.21
CA SER A 272 5.87 -13.78 -0.96
C SER A 272 6.57 -15.03 -0.42
N ALA A 273 5.83 -16.08 -0.09
CA ALA A 273 6.37 -17.27 0.54
C ALA A 273 6.22 -18.50 -0.36
N ARG A 274 6.91 -19.61 -0.03
CA ARG A 274 6.72 -20.91 -0.70
C ARG A 274 5.51 -21.68 -0.16
N GLY A 275 5.11 -21.38 1.07
CA GLY A 275 3.92 -21.93 1.73
C GLY A 275 2.91 -20.84 2.11
N PRO A 276 1.87 -21.15 2.89
CA PRO A 276 0.82 -20.21 3.25
C PRO A 276 1.39 -18.95 3.94
N VAL A 277 0.91 -17.79 3.52
CA VAL A 277 1.24 -16.51 4.18
C VAL A 277 0.50 -16.45 5.51
N LYS A 278 1.24 -16.40 6.63
CA LYS A 278 0.66 -16.43 7.98
C LYS A 278 0.23 -15.06 8.48
N SER A 279 0.99 -14.02 8.17
CA SER A 279 0.67 -12.65 8.58
C SER A 279 1.22 -11.65 7.58
N ILE A 280 0.55 -10.51 7.51
CA ILE A 280 0.96 -9.36 6.71
C ILE A 280 0.81 -8.13 7.61
N ALA A 281 1.79 -7.23 7.58
CA ALA A 281 1.71 -5.91 8.19
C ALA A 281 2.19 -4.87 7.19
N ILE A 282 1.58 -3.69 7.21
CA ILE A 282 1.92 -2.58 6.32
C ILE A 282 2.25 -1.36 7.18
N ASP A 283 3.28 -0.64 6.77
CA ASP A 283 3.67 0.61 7.38
C ASP A 283 2.58 1.68 7.17
N ARG A 284 2.38 2.56 8.15
CA ARG A 284 1.38 3.65 8.08
C ARG A 284 1.63 4.59 6.90
N SER A 285 2.89 4.75 6.51
CA SER A 285 3.30 5.50 5.32
C SER A 285 2.89 4.86 3.98
N GLY A 286 2.56 3.56 4.00
CA GLY A 286 2.28 2.75 2.82
C GLY A 286 3.51 2.38 1.99
N TYR A 287 4.73 2.65 2.46
CA TYR A 287 5.96 2.32 1.73
C TYR A 287 6.35 0.84 1.84
N TYR A 288 6.24 0.27 3.03
CA TYR A 288 6.79 -1.04 3.33
C TYR A 288 5.71 -2.03 3.76
N MET A 289 5.89 -3.28 3.35
CA MET A 289 5.07 -4.41 3.80
C MET A 289 5.97 -5.51 4.33
N VAL A 290 5.60 -6.09 5.46
CA VAL A 290 6.26 -7.29 6.00
C VAL A 290 5.30 -8.46 5.95
N THR A 291 5.80 -9.59 5.47
CA THR A 291 5.05 -10.83 5.31
C THR A 291 5.78 -11.97 5.97
N THR A 292 5.07 -12.84 6.69
CA THR A 292 5.61 -14.10 7.21
C THR A 292 4.96 -15.29 6.54
N GLY A 293 5.76 -16.31 6.23
CA GLY A 293 5.31 -17.57 5.67
C GLY A 293 5.39 -18.72 6.67
N ALA A 294 4.58 -19.75 6.44
CA ALA A 294 4.72 -21.03 7.15
C ALA A 294 6.03 -21.76 6.85
N ASP A 295 6.74 -21.36 5.79
CA ASP A 295 8.07 -21.83 5.38
C ASP A 295 9.21 -21.25 6.24
N LYS A 296 8.89 -20.66 7.41
CA LYS A 296 9.85 -20.01 8.31
C LYS A 296 10.60 -18.86 7.65
N SER A 297 9.98 -18.19 6.68
CA SER A 297 10.50 -16.97 6.07
C SER A 297 9.77 -15.73 6.57
N MET A 298 10.50 -14.63 6.70
CA MET A 298 10.00 -13.27 6.85
C MET A 298 10.58 -12.43 5.73
N LYS A 299 9.73 -11.74 4.98
CA LYS A 299 10.15 -10.89 3.87
C LYS A 299 9.64 -9.48 4.03
N ILE A 300 10.49 -8.52 3.67
CA ILE A 300 10.19 -7.08 3.68
C ILE A 300 10.14 -6.62 2.23
N TRP A 301 9.07 -5.92 1.87
CA TRP A 301 8.72 -5.51 0.53
C TRP A 301 8.55 -4.00 0.43
N ASP A 302 9.01 -3.43 -0.67
CA ASP A 302 8.68 -2.07 -1.12
C ASP A 302 7.36 -2.18 -1.87
N ILE A 303 6.31 -1.53 -1.38
CA ILE A 303 4.97 -1.56 -1.97
C ILE A 303 4.85 -0.63 -3.18
N ARG A 304 5.64 0.43 -3.26
CA ARG A 304 5.57 1.36 -4.41
C ARG A 304 6.25 0.78 -5.64
N ASN A 305 7.41 0.14 -5.43
CA ASN A 305 8.20 -0.44 -6.52
C ASN A 305 8.01 -1.95 -6.69
N PHE A 306 7.27 -2.60 -5.78
CA PHE A 306 7.07 -4.05 -5.74
C PHE A 306 8.37 -4.87 -5.69
N LYS A 307 9.40 -4.33 -5.03
CA LYS A 307 10.70 -4.98 -4.87
C LYS A 307 10.81 -5.63 -3.50
N GLN A 308 11.46 -6.79 -3.45
CA GLN A 308 11.83 -7.41 -2.18
C GLN A 308 13.06 -6.69 -1.62
N LEU A 309 12.97 -6.07 -0.44
CA LEU A 309 14.12 -5.48 0.26
C LEU A 309 14.94 -6.57 0.95
N HIS A 310 14.31 -7.29 1.87
CA HIS A 310 14.97 -8.25 2.75
C HIS A 310 14.29 -9.61 2.68
N SER A 311 15.12 -10.67 2.62
CA SER A 311 14.71 -12.07 2.84
C SER A 311 15.37 -12.56 4.11
N ILE A 312 14.58 -12.80 5.15
CA ILE A 312 15.03 -13.46 6.38
C ILE A 312 14.45 -14.88 6.31
N GLU A 313 15.32 -15.84 6.02
CA GLU A 313 14.96 -17.25 5.89
C GLU A 313 15.48 -18.02 7.11
N ASN A 314 14.94 -19.22 7.32
CA ASN A 314 15.31 -20.10 8.43
C ASN A 314 15.08 -19.46 9.81
N LEU A 315 13.93 -18.81 10.01
CA LEU A 315 13.47 -18.48 11.36
C LEU A 315 13.39 -19.78 12.19
N PRO A 316 13.71 -19.78 13.50
CA PRO A 316 13.67 -21.02 14.30
C PRO A 316 12.31 -21.73 14.23
N THR A 317 11.25 -20.93 14.28
CA THR A 317 9.85 -21.34 14.17
C THR A 317 9.11 -20.36 13.24
N PRO A 318 8.02 -20.80 12.56
CA PRO A 318 7.27 -19.93 11.66
C PRO A 318 6.71 -18.69 12.40
N GLY A 319 6.82 -17.52 11.76
CA GLY A 319 6.25 -16.28 12.28
C GLY A 319 4.72 -16.31 12.20
N THR A 320 4.06 -16.29 13.35
CA THR A 320 2.60 -16.36 13.45
C THR A 320 1.94 -15.03 13.15
N ASN A 321 2.47 -13.94 13.71
CA ASN A 321 1.95 -12.58 13.52
C ASN A 321 3.08 -11.59 13.33
N VAL A 322 2.78 -10.53 12.59
CA VAL A 322 3.63 -9.36 12.41
C VAL A 322 2.80 -8.11 12.65
N SER A 323 3.40 -7.10 13.27
CA SER A 323 2.84 -5.74 13.34
C SER A 323 3.95 -4.74 13.09
N ILE A 324 3.61 -3.62 12.45
CA ILE A 324 4.49 -2.46 12.31
C ILE A 324 3.92 -1.34 13.18
N SER A 325 4.78 -0.61 13.88
CA SER A 325 4.39 0.53 14.73
C SER A 325 4.29 1.82 13.90
N ASP A 326 3.72 2.89 14.46
CA ASP A 326 3.63 4.18 13.77
C ASP A 326 5.01 4.77 13.42
N THR A 327 6.01 4.51 14.28
CA THR A 327 7.40 4.94 14.11
C THR A 327 8.25 3.97 13.27
N GLY A 328 7.70 2.84 12.83
CA GLY A 328 8.39 1.86 11.98
C GLY A 328 9.13 0.75 12.71
N LEU A 329 8.85 0.47 13.99
CA LEU A 329 9.32 -0.74 14.66
C LEU A 329 8.59 -1.96 14.09
N LEU A 330 9.34 -3.03 13.85
CA LEU A 330 8.82 -4.30 13.36
C LEU A 330 8.69 -5.30 14.51
N ALA A 331 7.46 -5.68 14.88
CA ALA A 331 7.20 -6.74 15.84
C ALA A 331 6.86 -8.06 15.13
N LEU A 332 7.54 -9.14 15.53
CA LEU A 332 7.30 -10.50 15.06
C LEU A 332 6.98 -11.41 16.25
N SER A 333 5.88 -12.16 16.15
CA SER A 333 5.60 -13.26 17.07
C SER A 333 5.93 -14.61 16.42
N ARG A 334 6.50 -15.50 17.22
CA ARG A 334 6.90 -16.85 16.84
C ARG A 334 6.47 -17.86 17.90
N GLY A 335 5.15 -18.05 18.03
CA GLY A 335 4.58 -18.85 19.10
C GLY A 335 4.64 -18.11 20.44
N PRO A 336 5.51 -18.50 21.38
CA PRO A 336 5.65 -17.81 22.67
C PRO A 336 6.60 -16.59 22.63
N HIS A 337 7.45 -16.48 21.62
CA HIS A 337 8.41 -15.38 21.52
C HIS A 337 7.81 -14.18 20.78
N VAL A 338 8.02 -12.99 21.32
CA VAL A 338 7.82 -11.71 20.62
C VAL A 338 9.18 -11.04 20.48
N THR A 339 9.53 -10.64 19.27
CA THR A 339 10.83 -10.04 18.93
C THR A 339 10.59 -8.79 18.12
N LEU A 340 11.20 -7.68 18.52
CA LEU A 340 11.07 -6.40 17.85
C LEU A 340 12.39 -5.99 17.21
N TRP A 341 12.34 -5.31 16.07
CA TRP A 341 13.50 -4.68 15.43
C TRP A 341 13.20 -3.22 15.14
N LYS A 342 14.18 -2.36 15.42
CA LYS A 342 14.20 -0.95 15.03
C LYS A 342 14.87 -0.84 13.67
N ASP A 343 14.44 0.10 12.84
CA ASP A 343 15.06 0.40 11.52
C ASP A 343 15.17 -0.79 10.55
N ALA A 344 14.30 -1.79 10.69
CA ALA A 344 14.26 -2.98 9.84
C ALA A 344 13.74 -2.71 8.41
N LEU A 345 12.96 -1.63 8.25
CA LEU A 345 12.22 -1.32 7.02
C LEU A 345 13.03 -0.49 6.02
N LYS A 346 14.33 -0.25 6.26
CA LYS A 346 15.20 0.51 5.35
C LYS A 346 15.77 -0.35 4.23
N LEU A 347 16.12 0.29 3.11
CA LEU A 347 16.69 -0.36 1.92
C LEU A 347 18.12 -0.90 2.14
N SER A 348 18.88 -0.34 3.10
CA SER A 348 20.26 -0.73 3.39
C SER A 348 20.35 -2.20 3.82
N ARG A 349 21.40 -2.90 3.37
CA ARG A 349 21.63 -4.31 3.74
C ARG A 349 21.88 -4.49 5.25
N ASP A 350 22.47 -3.51 5.90
CA ASP A 350 22.79 -3.53 7.33
C ASP A 350 21.54 -3.53 8.21
N SER A 351 20.44 -2.94 7.70
CA SER A 351 19.14 -2.93 8.34
C SER A 351 18.44 -4.29 8.34
N LYS A 352 18.99 -5.30 7.65
CA LYS A 352 18.43 -6.65 7.62
C LYS A 352 18.30 -7.21 9.04
N PRO A 353 17.08 -7.55 9.51
CA PRO A 353 16.87 -8.13 10.82
C PRO A 353 17.67 -9.41 11.02
N CYS A 354 18.38 -9.48 12.13
CA CYS A 354 19.10 -10.65 12.58
C CYS A 354 18.81 -10.93 14.06
N PHE A 355 19.05 -12.17 14.50
CA PHE A 355 18.82 -12.57 15.90
C PHE A 355 20.04 -12.38 16.80
N GLY A 356 21.19 -12.02 16.21
CA GLY A 356 22.44 -11.84 16.94
C GLY A 356 23.54 -11.31 16.03
N SER A 357 24.51 -10.67 16.66
CA SER A 357 25.70 -10.15 15.99
C SER A 357 26.87 -11.12 16.17
N MET A 358 27.33 -11.72 15.07
CA MET A 358 28.51 -12.59 15.09
C MET A 358 29.76 -11.73 15.30
N GLY A 359 30.44 -11.90 16.43
CA GLY A 359 31.66 -11.13 16.76
C GLY A 359 31.43 -9.65 17.04
N GLY A 360 30.21 -9.24 17.42
CA GLY A 360 29.93 -7.84 17.78
C GLY A 360 29.86 -6.86 16.60
N ASN A 361 29.72 -7.34 15.36
CA ASN A 361 29.57 -6.51 14.17
C ASN A 361 28.41 -5.48 14.30
N PRO A 362 28.67 -4.16 14.21
CA PRO A 362 27.66 -3.11 14.27
C PRO A 362 26.70 -3.07 13.07
N HIS A 363 27.11 -3.59 11.91
CA HIS A 363 26.32 -3.60 10.67
C HIS A 363 25.23 -4.70 10.62
N ARG A 364 24.92 -5.29 11.78
CA ARG A 364 23.91 -6.34 11.92
C ARG A 364 22.80 -5.83 12.81
N ASN A 365 21.61 -5.66 12.25
CA ASN A 365 20.43 -5.22 12.99
C ASN A 365 19.93 -6.30 13.97
N THR A 366 20.49 -6.34 15.18
CA THR A 366 20.04 -7.22 16.27
C THR A 366 18.66 -6.80 16.76
N PRO A 367 17.93 -7.69 17.48
CA PRO A 367 16.63 -7.31 17.99
C PRO A 367 16.73 -6.07 18.89
N TYR A 368 15.75 -5.19 18.77
CA TYR A 368 15.60 -4.02 19.62
C TYR A 368 15.23 -4.45 21.04
N MET A 369 14.19 -5.27 21.15
CA MET A 369 13.81 -5.96 22.39
C MET A 369 13.22 -7.34 22.10
N SER A 370 13.23 -8.21 23.10
CA SER A 370 12.59 -9.52 23.00
C SER A 370 11.87 -9.87 24.30
N HIS A 371 10.73 -10.54 24.18
CA HIS A 371 9.96 -11.02 25.31
C HIS A 371 9.47 -12.44 25.07
N LEU A 372 9.37 -13.21 26.16
CA LEU A 372 8.94 -14.60 26.14
C LEU A 372 7.68 -14.77 26.99
N PHE A 373 6.59 -15.14 26.35
CA PHE A 373 5.38 -15.60 27.01
C PHE A 373 5.49 -17.10 27.32
N ALA A 374 6.10 -17.42 28.47
CA ALA A 374 6.30 -18.80 28.87
C ALA A 374 4.97 -19.56 28.98
N GLY A 375 4.85 -20.71 28.30
CA GLY A 375 3.68 -21.58 28.33
C GLY A 375 2.49 -21.12 27.48
N ASN A 376 2.54 -19.93 26.87
CA ASN A 376 1.44 -19.37 26.10
C ASN A 376 1.82 -19.14 24.65
N LYS A 377 0.92 -19.49 23.73
CA LYS A 377 1.02 -19.08 22.33
C LYS A 377 0.32 -17.74 22.11
N VAL A 378 1.00 -16.82 21.43
CA VAL A 378 0.42 -15.55 20.96
C VAL A 378 -0.56 -15.81 19.81
N GLU A 379 -1.76 -15.27 19.93
CA GLU A 379 -2.81 -15.33 18.90
C GLU A 379 -2.68 -14.17 17.91
N ASN A 380 -2.58 -12.93 18.39
CA ASN A 380 -2.33 -11.76 17.56
C ASN A 380 -1.56 -10.65 18.32
N MET A 381 -1.11 -9.64 17.59
CA MET A 381 -0.41 -8.48 18.15
C MET A 381 -0.87 -7.21 17.44
N ARG A 382 -1.01 -6.11 18.19
CA ARG A 382 -1.26 -4.77 17.65
C ARG A 382 -0.56 -3.75 18.55
N PHE A 383 0.15 -2.81 17.94
CA PHE A 383 0.66 -1.65 18.68
C PHE A 383 -0.51 -0.78 19.14
N VAL A 384 -0.35 -0.17 20.31
CA VAL A 384 -1.30 0.82 20.81
C VAL A 384 -1.06 2.13 20.05
N PRO A 385 -2.06 2.68 19.36
CA PRO A 385 -1.89 3.97 18.67
C PRO A 385 -1.49 5.08 19.65
N PHE A 386 -0.51 5.89 19.24
CA PHE A 386 -0.01 7.07 19.98
C PHE A 386 0.64 6.77 21.35
N GLU A 387 0.91 5.51 21.68
CA GLU A 387 1.59 5.15 22.93
C GLU A 387 2.70 4.12 22.68
N ASP A 388 3.70 4.15 23.55
CA ASP A 388 4.87 3.25 23.52
C ASP A 388 4.55 1.86 24.10
N LEU A 389 3.52 1.23 23.54
CA LEU A 389 2.98 -0.04 24.02
C LEU A 389 2.69 -1.00 22.86
N LEU A 390 2.99 -2.27 23.07
CA LEU A 390 2.59 -3.37 22.20
C LEU A 390 1.58 -4.25 22.92
N GLY A 391 0.35 -4.28 22.43
CA GLY A 391 -0.65 -5.23 22.89
C GLY A 391 -0.44 -6.59 22.25
N VAL A 392 -0.46 -7.63 23.10
CA VAL A 392 -0.33 -9.03 22.68
C VAL A 392 -1.50 -9.83 23.26
N GLY A 393 -2.33 -10.38 22.37
CA GLY A 393 -3.38 -11.33 22.71
C GLY A 393 -2.84 -12.75 22.68
N HIS A 394 -3.04 -13.51 23.76
CA HIS A 394 -2.55 -14.88 23.89
C HIS A 394 -3.60 -15.82 24.47
N GLN A 395 -3.22 -17.07 24.72
CA GLN A 395 -4.13 -18.12 25.18
C GLN A 395 -4.84 -17.79 26.50
N THR A 396 -4.13 -17.19 27.45
CA THR A 396 -4.66 -16.87 28.77
C THR A 396 -5.07 -15.41 28.96
N GLY A 397 -5.31 -14.65 27.87
CA GLY A 397 -5.77 -13.26 27.96
C GLY A 397 -4.94 -12.28 27.13
N VAL A 398 -4.71 -11.09 27.66
CA VAL A 398 -4.07 -9.97 26.94
C VAL A 398 -3.04 -9.28 27.84
N THR A 399 -1.85 -9.00 27.27
CA THR A 399 -0.79 -8.26 27.96
C THR A 399 -0.30 -7.10 27.09
N ASN A 400 -0.09 -5.94 27.70
CA ASN A 400 0.61 -4.81 27.09
C ASN A 400 2.08 -4.79 27.51
N LEU A 401 2.98 -4.86 26.53
CA LEU A 401 4.41 -4.65 26.75
C LEU A 401 4.73 -3.17 26.55
N ILE A 402 5.64 -2.65 27.38
CA ILE A 402 6.21 -1.33 27.19
C ILE A 402 7.31 -1.44 26.14
N VAL A 403 7.14 -0.69 25.05
CA VAL A 403 8.05 -0.65 23.92
C VAL A 403 8.40 0.81 23.65
N PRO A 404 9.47 1.36 24.26
CA PRO A 404 9.88 2.73 24.01
C PRO A 404 10.11 3.00 22.51
N GLY A 405 9.61 4.13 22.02
CA GLY A 405 9.76 4.54 20.63
C GLY A 405 8.89 3.79 19.63
N ALA A 406 7.80 3.16 20.06
CA ALA A 406 6.85 2.47 19.18
C ALA A 406 5.70 3.38 18.69
N GLY A 407 5.24 4.30 19.53
CA GLY A 407 4.09 5.17 19.23
C GLY A 407 4.51 6.50 18.61
N GLU A 408 3.63 7.09 17.80
CA GLU A 408 3.78 8.48 17.38
C GLU A 408 3.48 9.40 18.57
N ALA A 409 4.49 10.10 19.09
CA ALA A 409 4.31 10.99 20.25
C ALA A 409 3.42 12.21 19.93
N ASN A 410 3.50 12.71 18.69
CA ASN A 410 2.80 13.91 18.25
C ASN A 410 1.61 13.56 17.36
N TYR A 411 0.42 13.46 17.94
CA TYR A 411 -0.81 13.21 17.20
C TYR A 411 -1.43 14.51 16.66
N ASP A 412 -2.12 14.42 15.54
CA ASP A 412 -2.97 15.50 15.04
C ASP A 412 -4.39 15.36 15.64
N ALA A 413 -4.71 16.26 16.57
CA ALA A 413 -5.97 16.26 17.30
C ALA A 413 -7.21 16.50 16.41
N LEU A 414 -7.04 17.00 15.17
CA LEU A 414 -8.14 17.16 14.22
C LEU A 414 -8.44 15.87 13.43
N GLU A 415 -7.44 15.01 13.25
CA GLU A 415 -7.62 13.70 12.63
C GLU A 415 -8.15 12.69 13.65
N LEU A 416 -7.35 12.41 14.69
CA LEU A 416 -7.68 11.46 15.75
C LEU A 416 -7.14 11.98 17.08
N ASN A 417 -8.01 12.17 18.05
CA ASN A 417 -7.65 12.69 19.36
C ASN A 417 -7.83 11.61 20.46
N PRO A 418 -6.74 11.14 21.10
CA PRO A 418 -6.82 10.22 22.24
C PRO A 418 -7.54 10.79 23.47
N PHE A 419 -7.75 12.11 23.54
CA PHE A 419 -8.42 12.80 24.64
C PHE A 419 -9.73 13.46 24.17
N GLU A 420 -10.36 12.93 23.13
CA GLU A 420 -11.60 13.51 22.60
C GLU A 420 -12.73 13.49 23.65
N THR A 421 -13.46 14.60 23.71
CA THR A 421 -14.68 14.69 24.53
C THR A 421 -15.88 14.11 23.78
N LYS A 422 -16.97 13.81 24.50
CA LYS A 422 -18.22 13.35 23.88
C LYS A 422 -18.72 14.28 22.76
N LYS A 423 -18.59 15.60 22.93
CA LYS A 423 -19.01 16.59 21.92
C LYS A 423 -18.12 16.54 20.69
N GLN A 424 -16.79 16.52 20.89
CA GLN A 424 -15.82 16.40 19.80
C GLN A 424 -16.04 15.11 19.02
N ARG A 425 -16.26 13.99 19.71
CA ARG A 425 -16.55 12.69 19.07
C ARG A 425 -17.81 12.77 18.19
N GLN A 426 -18.89 13.38 18.69
CA GLN A 426 -20.13 13.57 17.92
C GLN A 426 -19.92 14.43 16.67
N GLU A 427 -19.24 15.57 16.82
CA GLU A 427 -18.94 16.47 15.70
C GLU A 427 -18.00 15.82 14.68
N GLN A 428 -16.98 15.10 15.15
CA GLN A 428 -16.03 14.38 14.31
C GLN A 428 -16.70 13.23 13.56
N GLU A 429 -17.60 12.48 14.20
CA GLU A 429 -18.39 11.44 13.55
C GLU A 429 -19.23 12.01 12.40
N VAL A 430 -19.91 13.13 12.63
CA VAL A 430 -20.68 13.82 11.56
C VAL A 430 -19.75 14.36 10.47
N ARG A 431 -18.63 14.98 10.83
CA ARG A 431 -17.67 15.56 9.88
C ARG A 431 -17.02 14.50 8.98
N THR A 432 -16.59 13.39 9.56
CA THR A 432 -15.97 12.27 8.83
C THR A 432 -17.00 11.57 7.94
N LEU A 433 -18.24 11.45 8.39
CA LEU A 433 -19.33 10.91 7.58
C LEU A 433 -19.66 11.81 6.38
N LEU A 434 -19.69 13.14 6.56
CA LEU A 434 -19.91 14.11 5.48
C LEU A 434 -18.77 14.10 4.45
N ASN A 435 -17.54 13.92 4.90
CA ASN A 435 -16.35 13.87 4.04
C ASN A 435 -15.95 12.45 3.63
N LYS A 436 -16.86 11.48 3.79
CA LYS A 436 -16.62 10.09 3.45
C LYS A 436 -16.19 9.95 2.00
N LEU A 437 -15.07 9.26 1.79
CA LEU A 437 -14.54 8.97 0.47
C LEU A 437 -15.33 7.83 -0.20
N PRO A 438 -15.76 7.98 -1.46
CA PRO A 438 -16.41 6.89 -2.20
C PRO A 438 -15.50 5.68 -2.37
N ALA A 439 -16.05 4.46 -2.36
CA ALA A 439 -15.27 3.24 -2.53
C ALA A 439 -14.45 3.21 -3.84
N ASP A 440 -14.97 3.84 -4.90
CA ASP A 440 -14.33 3.87 -6.23
C ASP A 440 -13.00 4.65 -6.25
N THR A 441 -12.74 5.52 -5.26
CA THR A 441 -11.49 6.29 -5.18
C THR A 441 -10.30 5.45 -4.74
N ILE A 442 -10.52 4.21 -4.26
CA ILE A 442 -9.48 3.31 -3.81
C ILE A 442 -8.66 2.82 -5.00
N THR A 443 -7.45 3.36 -5.13
CA THR A 443 -6.47 3.06 -6.18
C THR A 443 -5.11 2.78 -5.54
N LEU A 444 -4.19 2.20 -6.31
CA LEU A 444 -2.85 1.88 -5.78
C LEU A 444 -2.09 3.16 -5.35
N ASP A 445 -2.23 4.24 -6.13
CA ASP A 445 -1.69 5.55 -5.81
C ASP A 445 -2.85 6.53 -5.51
N PRO A 446 -3.01 7.00 -4.26
CA PRO A 446 -4.08 7.94 -3.90
C PRO A 446 -4.03 9.25 -4.67
N ASN A 447 -2.84 9.68 -5.10
CA ASN A 447 -2.65 10.92 -5.85
C ASN A 447 -3.05 10.78 -7.34
N SER A 448 -3.56 9.61 -7.76
CA SER A 448 -4.03 9.42 -9.13
C SER A 448 -5.34 10.14 -9.41
N ILE A 449 -6.18 10.34 -8.39
CA ILE A 449 -7.40 11.16 -8.51
C ILE A 449 -7.02 12.64 -8.69
N GLY A 450 -7.50 13.23 -9.78
CA GLY A 450 -7.10 14.58 -10.21
C GLY A 450 -6.03 14.60 -11.31
N SER A 451 -5.45 13.44 -11.65
CA SER A 451 -4.62 13.30 -12.86
C SER A 451 -5.47 13.11 -14.13
N VAL A 452 -4.85 13.32 -15.29
CA VAL A 452 -5.49 13.08 -16.60
C VAL A 452 -5.40 11.61 -16.97
N ASP A 453 -6.39 11.11 -17.73
CA ASP A 453 -6.40 9.72 -18.21
C ASP A 453 -5.15 9.44 -19.06
N LYS A 454 -4.43 8.36 -18.70
CA LYS A 454 -3.22 7.89 -19.38
C LYS A 454 -3.46 7.44 -20.82
N ARG A 455 -4.71 7.12 -21.19
CA ARG A 455 -5.08 6.79 -22.59
C ARG A 455 -5.16 8.03 -23.46
N SER A 456 -5.56 9.15 -22.88
CA SER A 456 -5.64 10.42 -23.58
C SER A 456 -4.24 10.96 -23.87
N SER A 457 -4.11 11.78 -24.91
CA SER A 457 -2.82 12.41 -25.19
C SER A 457 -2.40 13.31 -24.04
N THR A 458 -1.13 13.20 -23.62
CA THR A 458 -0.55 14.07 -22.57
C THR A 458 -0.58 15.54 -22.97
N ILE A 459 -0.53 15.81 -24.27
CA ILE A 459 -0.69 17.13 -24.86
C ILE A 459 -2.18 17.37 -25.13
N ARG A 460 -2.70 18.50 -24.64
CA ARG A 460 -4.02 18.98 -25.03
C ARG A 460 -3.99 19.41 -26.49
N LEU A 461 -4.72 18.70 -27.34
CA LEU A 461 -4.82 19.01 -28.76
C LEU A 461 -5.60 20.30 -29.01
N ASN A 462 -5.11 21.09 -29.96
CA ASN A 462 -5.83 22.27 -30.45
C ASN A 462 -6.74 21.90 -31.62
N ALA A 463 -7.68 22.78 -31.97
CA ALA A 463 -8.59 22.57 -33.10
C ALA A 463 -7.86 22.28 -34.43
N LYS A 464 -6.66 22.84 -34.63
CA LYS A 464 -5.81 22.58 -35.81
C LYS A 464 -5.30 21.14 -35.84
N ASP A 465 -4.84 20.64 -34.70
CA ASP A 465 -4.33 19.27 -34.58
C ASP A 465 -5.47 18.27 -34.79
N LEU A 466 -6.66 18.58 -34.26
CA LEU A 466 -7.87 17.79 -34.51
C LEU A 466 -8.24 17.77 -36.00
N ALA A 467 -8.22 18.93 -36.67
CA ALA A 467 -8.45 18.99 -38.11
C ALA A 467 -7.41 18.16 -38.88
N GLN A 468 -6.13 18.25 -38.53
CA GLN A 468 -5.08 17.45 -39.15
C GLN A 468 -5.32 15.95 -38.96
N VAL A 469 -5.67 15.51 -37.75
CA VAL A 469 -5.99 14.10 -37.47
C VAL A 469 -7.17 13.63 -38.33
N THR A 470 -8.20 14.47 -38.55
CA THR A 470 -9.31 14.12 -39.44
C THR A 470 -8.89 14.04 -40.91
N VAL A 471 -8.03 14.94 -41.37
CA VAL A 471 -7.47 14.92 -42.73
C VAL A 471 -6.64 13.66 -42.94
N ASP A 472 -5.75 13.32 -42.01
CA ASP A 472 -4.92 12.12 -42.07
C ASP A 472 -5.77 10.85 -42.03
N ALA A 473 -6.85 10.85 -41.23
CA ALA A 473 -7.80 9.75 -41.19
C ALA A 473 -8.57 9.56 -42.51
N SER A 474 -8.87 10.66 -43.22
CA SER A 474 -9.50 10.61 -44.55
C SER A 474 -8.54 10.11 -45.64
N ASN A 475 -7.25 10.48 -45.56
CA ASN A 475 -6.22 10.14 -46.55
C ASN A 475 -5.47 8.84 -46.24
N LYS A 476 -5.86 8.08 -45.20
CA LYS A 476 -5.20 6.83 -44.79
C LYS A 476 -5.09 5.80 -45.92
N SER A 477 -6.10 5.73 -46.79
CA SER A 477 -6.13 4.76 -47.89
C SER A 477 -5.08 5.05 -48.96
N LYS A 478 -4.90 6.33 -49.29
CA LYS A 478 -3.95 6.82 -50.29
C LYS A 478 -2.51 6.79 -49.78
N ASN A 479 -2.30 7.27 -48.55
CA ASN A 479 -0.96 7.44 -47.99
C ASN A 479 -0.45 6.20 -47.24
N ASN A 480 -1.30 5.19 -47.03
CA ASN A 480 -1.00 4.00 -46.24
C ASN A 480 -0.51 4.31 -44.81
N SER A 481 -0.92 5.43 -44.23
CA SER A 481 -0.54 5.83 -42.86
C SER A 481 -1.08 4.88 -41.78
N ASP A 482 -2.07 4.07 -42.13
CA ASP A 482 -2.62 3.01 -41.29
C ASP A 482 -1.88 1.66 -41.42
N ILE A 483 -0.85 1.56 -42.26
CA ILE A 483 -0.12 0.32 -42.56
C ILE A 483 1.36 0.52 -42.18
N PRO A 484 2.08 -0.52 -41.71
CA PRO A 484 3.51 -0.40 -41.45
C PRO A 484 4.31 -0.01 -42.70
N ASP A 485 5.28 0.89 -42.56
CA ASP A 485 6.13 1.30 -43.67
C ASP A 485 6.96 0.16 -44.26
N VAL A 486 7.22 0.26 -45.57
CA VAL A 486 8.09 -0.67 -46.30
C VAL A 486 9.55 -0.43 -45.89
N LYS A 487 10.14 -1.40 -45.18
CA LYS A 487 11.55 -1.38 -44.77
C LYS A 487 12.23 -2.68 -45.23
N PRO A 488 13.10 -2.66 -46.26
CA PRO A 488 13.72 -3.89 -46.79
C PRO A 488 14.80 -4.46 -45.87
N ASP A 489 15.49 -3.61 -45.11
CA ASP A 489 16.68 -3.97 -44.33
C ASP A 489 16.36 -4.72 -43.02
N VAL A 490 15.09 -4.77 -42.62
CA VAL A 490 14.67 -5.61 -41.49
C VAL A 490 14.61 -7.08 -41.90
N LYS A 491 14.78 -8.00 -40.94
CA LYS A 491 14.67 -9.45 -41.19
C LYS A 491 13.25 -9.82 -41.65
N GLY A 492 13.08 -10.23 -42.90
CA GLY A 492 11.77 -10.49 -43.52
C GLY A 492 10.89 -11.56 -42.86
N LYS A 493 11.44 -12.42 -41.98
CA LYS A 493 10.64 -13.34 -41.16
C LYS A 493 9.76 -12.60 -40.14
N ASN A 494 10.24 -11.45 -39.64
CA ASN A 494 9.61 -10.65 -38.58
C ASN A 494 9.21 -9.25 -39.08
N SER A 495 9.10 -9.04 -40.39
CA SER A 495 8.60 -7.77 -40.96
C SER A 495 7.22 -7.44 -40.39
N GLY A 496 6.99 -6.16 -40.07
CA GLY A 496 5.72 -5.66 -39.56
C GLY A 496 4.55 -5.95 -40.51
N LEU A 497 4.77 -5.83 -41.82
CA LEU A 497 3.79 -6.15 -42.87
C LEU A 497 3.42 -7.64 -42.83
N ARG A 498 4.40 -8.54 -42.65
CA ARG A 498 4.15 -9.98 -42.52
C ARG A 498 3.46 -10.34 -41.21
N SER A 499 3.82 -9.67 -40.11
CA SER A 499 3.18 -9.83 -38.80
C SER A 499 1.71 -9.41 -38.86
N PHE A 500 1.40 -8.31 -39.55
CA PHE A 500 0.02 -7.87 -39.79
C PHE A 500 -0.80 -8.95 -40.51
N MET A 501 -0.26 -9.51 -41.61
CA MET A 501 -0.94 -10.56 -42.37
C MET A 501 -1.18 -11.83 -41.54
N ARG A 502 -0.31 -12.16 -40.59
CA ARG A 502 -0.47 -13.34 -39.71
C ARG A 502 -1.50 -13.13 -38.61
N LYS A 503 -1.58 -11.91 -38.04
CA LYS A 503 -2.54 -11.58 -36.97
C LYS A 503 -3.98 -11.44 -37.48
N LYS A 504 -4.15 -11.10 -38.76
CA LYS A 504 -5.48 -11.03 -39.39
C LYS A 504 -6.00 -12.41 -39.76
N THR A 505 -7.32 -12.59 -39.67
CA THR A 505 -8.00 -13.80 -40.11
C THR A 505 -7.68 -14.06 -41.58
N GLN A 506 -7.29 -15.30 -41.91
CA GLN A 506 -6.76 -15.59 -43.24
C GLN A 506 -7.84 -15.52 -44.33
N ASN A 507 -9.07 -15.90 -44.00
CA ASN A 507 -10.15 -16.06 -44.96
C ASN A 507 -10.92 -14.76 -45.26
N VAL A 508 -10.79 -13.73 -44.41
CA VAL A 508 -11.44 -12.43 -44.65
C VAL A 508 -10.49 -11.57 -45.47
N ILE A 509 -10.97 -11.05 -46.61
CA ILE A 509 -10.22 -10.14 -47.47
C ILE A 509 -10.84 -8.75 -47.37
N ASP A 510 -10.11 -7.83 -46.75
CA ASP A 510 -10.42 -6.40 -46.67
C ASP A 510 -9.43 -5.58 -47.51
N GLU A 511 -9.86 -4.41 -47.96
CA GLU A 511 -9.06 -3.49 -48.79
C GLU A 511 -7.70 -3.17 -48.14
N ARG A 512 -7.68 -2.99 -46.81
CA ARG A 512 -6.45 -2.71 -46.05
C ARG A 512 -5.46 -3.88 -46.12
N LYS A 513 -5.92 -5.13 -46.02
CA LYS A 513 -5.07 -6.31 -46.14
C LYS A 513 -4.52 -6.48 -47.55
N LEU A 514 -5.30 -6.16 -48.58
CA LEU A 514 -4.80 -6.13 -49.96
C LEU A 514 -3.69 -5.09 -50.13
N ARG A 515 -3.85 -3.89 -49.57
CA ARG A 515 -2.79 -2.86 -49.56
C ARG A 515 -1.54 -3.33 -48.81
N VAL A 516 -1.69 -3.98 -47.65
CA VAL A 516 -0.58 -4.59 -46.90
C VAL A 516 0.15 -5.66 -47.73
N GLN A 517 -0.59 -6.53 -48.43
CA GLN A 517 0.00 -7.57 -49.27
C GLN A 517 0.79 -6.98 -50.44
N LYS A 518 0.25 -5.94 -51.10
CA LYS A 518 0.96 -5.18 -52.14
C LYS A 518 2.25 -4.57 -51.60
N GLN A 519 2.19 -3.91 -50.44
CA GLN A 519 3.39 -3.35 -49.79
C GLN A 519 4.40 -4.43 -49.35
N LEU A 520 3.94 -5.59 -48.89
CA LEU A 520 4.82 -6.69 -48.51
C LEU A 520 5.55 -7.29 -49.73
N HIS A 521 4.87 -7.39 -50.87
CA HIS A 521 5.52 -7.77 -52.13
C HIS A 521 6.56 -6.73 -52.55
N LYS A 522 6.22 -5.43 -52.45
CA LYS A 522 7.18 -4.34 -52.69
C LYS A 522 8.40 -4.45 -51.77
N GLU A 523 8.20 -4.69 -50.48
CA GLU A 523 9.29 -4.89 -49.50
C GLU A 523 10.20 -6.08 -49.88
N LYS A 524 9.62 -7.21 -50.28
CA LYS A 524 10.37 -8.40 -50.70
C LYS A 524 11.18 -8.15 -51.97
N ASN A 525 10.61 -7.42 -52.94
CA ASN A 525 11.28 -7.12 -54.20
C ASN A 525 12.47 -6.19 -53.97
N ILE A 526 12.29 -5.13 -53.16
CA ILE A 526 13.39 -4.23 -52.78
C ILE A 526 14.46 -5.01 -52.01
N ARG A 527 14.08 -5.85 -51.04
CA ARG A 527 15.04 -6.70 -50.31
C ARG A 527 15.82 -7.62 -51.24
N LYS A 528 15.16 -8.26 -52.21
CA LYS A 528 15.79 -9.14 -53.19
C LYS A 528 16.77 -8.36 -54.07
N ARG A 529 16.39 -7.17 -54.55
CA ARG A 529 17.28 -6.27 -55.32
C ARG A 529 18.50 -5.86 -54.49
N ASN A 530 18.30 -5.41 -53.26
CA ASN A 530 19.39 -5.02 -52.36
C ASN A 530 20.35 -6.20 -52.08
N GLN A 531 19.81 -7.42 -51.96
CA GLN A 531 20.61 -8.63 -51.82
C GLN A 531 21.43 -8.92 -53.08
N GLN A 532 20.83 -8.81 -54.27
CA GLN A 532 21.53 -9.02 -55.55
C GLN A 532 22.65 -7.99 -55.80
N ILE A 533 22.42 -6.72 -55.43
CA ILE A 533 23.46 -5.68 -55.47
C ILE A 533 24.58 -6.03 -54.49
N LYS A 534 24.24 -6.43 -53.26
CA LYS A 534 25.23 -6.82 -52.23
C LYS A 534 26.04 -8.06 -52.61
N GLU A 535 25.43 -9.00 -53.33
CA GLU A 535 26.09 -10.19 -53.88
C GLU A 535 26.89 -9.90 -55.17
N GLY A 536 26.84 -8.67 -55.70
CA GLY A 536 27.58 -8.23 -56.89
C GLY A 536 26.97 -8.68 -58.22
N VAL A 537 25.74 -9.20 -58.20
CA VAL A 537 25.04 -9.74 -59.39
C VAL A 537 24.50 -8.62 -60.29
N ILE A 538 24.20 -7.45 -59.72
CA ILE A 538 23.56 -6.32 -60.42
C ILE A 538 24.24 -5.00 -59.96
N SER A 539 24.45 -4.05 -60.87
CA SER A 539 24.95 -2.70 -60.53
C SER A 539 23.87 -1.83 -59.88
N GLU A 540 24.28 -0.82 -59.08
CA GLU A 540 23.34 0.00 -58.29
C GLU A 540 22.26 0.70 -59.15
N ASP A 541 22.64 1.17 -60.33
CA ASP A 541 21.79 1.94 -61.25
C ASP A 541 20.93 1.09 -62.19
N HIS A 542 21.02 -0.24 -62.12
CA HIS A 542 20.27 -1.12 -63.01
C HIS A 542 18.75 -1.01 -62.73
N LYS A 543 18.05 -0.27 -63.59
CA LYS A 543 16.59 -0.26 -63.69
C LYS A 543 16.17 -1.06 -64.91
N ASP A 544 15.03 -1.74 -64.82
CA ASP A 544 14.50 -2.51 -65.94
C ASP A 544 14.01 -1.56 -67.05
N VAL A 545 14.79 -1.46 -68.12
CA VAL A 545 14.60 -0.50 -69.21
C VAL A 545 13.28 -0.76 -69.95
N VAL A 546 12.84 -2.02 -70.02
CA VAL A 546 11.58 -2.40 -70.68
C VAL A 546 10.39 -2.00 -69.82
N GLU A 547 10.47 -2.22 -68.51
CA GLU A 547 9.40 -1.82 -67.58
C GLU A 547 9.28 -0.30 -67.48
N GLU A 548 10.40 0.44 -67.56
CA GLU A 548 10.38 1.91 -67.60
C GLU A 548 9.71 2.44 -68.87
N ALA A 549 9.97 1.83 -70.04
CA ALA A 549 9.31 2.16 -71.30
C ALA A 549 7.80 1.85 -71.29
N LEU A 550 7.37 0.83 -70.53
CA LEU A 550 5.96 0.40 -70.42
C LEU A 550 5.22 0.99 -69.21
N SER A 551 5.88 1.83 -68.41
CA SER A 551 5.33 2.38 -67.14
C SER A 551 4.01 3.15 -67.27
N ARG A 552 3.61 3.58 -68.47
CA ARG A 552 2.31 4.23 -68.73
C ARG A 552 1.14 3.25 -68.91
N PHE A 553 1.43 1.97 -69.12
CA PHE A 553 0.43 0.92 -69.39
C PHE A 553 0.17 -0.01 -68.19
N ALA A 554 0.97 0.12 -67.12
CA ALA A 554 0.87 -0.63 -65.87
C ALA A 554 0.26 0.23 -64.76
#